data_AF-A0A445DN74-F1
#
_entry.id   AF-A0A445DN74-F1
#
_cell.length_a   1.000
_cell.length_b   1.000
_cell.length_c   1.000
_cell.angle_alpha   90.00
_cell.angle_beta   90.00
_cell.angle_gamma   90.00
#
_symmetry.space_group_name_H-M   'P 1'
#
loop_
_entity.id
_entity.type
_entity.pdbx_description
1 polymer ?
#
loop_
_entity_poly.entity_id
_entity_poly.type
_entity_poly.pdbx_seq_one_letter_code
_entity_poly.pdbx_strand_id
1 'polypeptide(L)'
;MSMQFMSKVLSSLQSFHSQLTILVQRLCLPVGGKWLDEYMDESSRLWDVCHALKSAISGMENYYSSASNIASSMDNYHHFTPELSHQVIRAIKVCQREILGLEEENKSLMEARIQPLCECINKNITSESKLNEFNGFRGVLYAMKSVSSLLLMILLCGVAYCCSSSCFHEGNNNNNNMGFGSNFMASMGRLQHKVAEEIEHEINNNGQAGILLHEFTQAKVAMEEVKVELERVMVYEEEYEEVVIEEKVENLKHCFGFLRCGLETITGQLDDFFDDIVQSRKMLLDICTHN
;
A
#
# COMPACT_ATOMS: atom_id res chain seq x y z
N MET A 1 4.62 5.43 -6.89
CA MET A 1 5.12 4.98 -5.56
C MET A 1 5.88 3.66 -5.68
N SER A 2 7.17 3.57 -5.33
CA SER A 2 7.96 2.33 -5.50
C SER A 2 7.88 1.36 -4.31
N MET A 3 8.19 0.08 -4.52
CA MET A 3 8.26 -0.95 -3.47
C MET A 3 9.17 -0.53 -2.31
N GLN A 4 10.32 0.07 -2.61
CA GLN A 4 11.25 0.56 -1.59
C GLN A 4 10.63 1.65 -0.72
N PHE A 5 9.82 2.52 -1.32
CA PHE A 5 9.09 3.55 -0.58
C PHE A 5 8.01 2.91 0.29
N MET A 6 7.23 1.97 -0.25
CA MET A 6 6.19 1.26 0.51
C MET A 6 6.77 0.50 1.70
N SER A 7 7.89 -0.19 1.51
CA SER A 7 8.60 -0.89 2.56
C SER A 7 9.07 0.06 3.67
N LYS A 8 9.60 1.25 3.33
CA LYS A 8 9.97 2.28 4.31
C LYS A 8 8.77 2.83 5.08
N VAL A 9 7.64 3.01 4.42
CA VAL A 9 6.39 3.46 5.07
C VAL A 9 5.93 2.42 6.08
N LEU A 10 5.97 1.13 5.72
CA LEU A 10 5.61 0.04 6.62
C LEU A 10 6.59 -0.11 7.79
N SER A 11 7.90 -0.05 7.55
CA SER A 11 8.90 -0.04 8.62
C SER A 11 8.74 1.16 9.56
N SER A 12 8.32 2.32 9.03
CA SER A 12 8.01 3.49 9.87
C SER A 12 6.80 3.21 10.76
N LEU A 13 5.74 2.60 10.21
CA LEU A 13 4.55 2.22 10.96
C LEU A 13 4.88 1.22 12.09
N GLN A 14 5.64 0.16 11.78
CA GLN A 14 6.15 -0.80 12.76
C GLN A 14 6.95 -0.11 13.87
N SER A 15 7.88 0.77 13.49
CA SER A 15 8.71 1.52 14.44
C SER A 15 7.86 2.37 15.38
N PHE A 16 6.88 3.12 14.86
CA PHE A 16 5.97 3.92 15.70
C PHE A 16 5.18 3.07 16.68
N HIS A 17 4.66 1.92 16.25
CA HIS A 17 3.96 0.98 17.11
C HIS A 17 4.86 0.44 18.23
N SER A 18 6.06 -0.03 17.88
CA SER A 18 7.04 -0.53 18.85
C SER A 18 7.43 0.53 19.88
N GLN A 19 7.70 1.77 19.44
CA GLN A 19 8.02 2.88 20.34
C GLN A 19 6.86 3.22 21.29
N LEU A 20 5.61 3.13 20.81
CA LEU A 20 4.43 3.33 21.65
C LEU A 20 4.33 2.26 22.74
N THR A 21 4.57 0.99 22.40
CA THR A 21 4.57 -0.11 23.37
C THR A 21 5.69 0.05 24.42
N ILE A 22 6.90 0.44 24.01
CA ILE A 22 8.02 0.74 24.92
C ILE A 22 7.66 1.91 25.85
N LEU A 23 6.99 2.95 25.33
CA LEU A 23 6.60 4.10 26.12
C LEU A 23 5.63 3.73 27.25
N VAL A 24 4.66 2.85 26.99
CA VAL A 24 3.72 2.37 28.02
C VAL A 24 4.48 1.75 29.19
N GLN A 25 5.48 0.92 28.92
CA GLN A 25 6.31 0.27 29.95
C GLN A 25 7.07 1.29 30.80
N ARG A 26 7.52 2.39 30.18
CA ARG A 26 8.31 3.43 30.87
C ARG A 26 7.47 4.40 31.68
N LEU A 27 6.22 4.64 31.29
CA LEU A 27 5.35 5.62 31.93
C LEU A 27 4.61 5.08 33.16
N CYS A 28 4.74 3.78 33.48
CA CYS A 28 4.09 3.12 34.62
C CYS A 28 2.59 3.47 34.71
N LEU A 29 1.88 3.30 33.60
CA LEU A 29 0.48 3.69 33.49
C LEU A 29 -0.41 2.89 34.46
N PRO A 30 -1.54 3.47 34.93
CA PRO A 30 -2.44 2.79 35.84
C PRO A 30 -3.07 1.55 35.18
N VAL A 31 -3.20 0.47 35.96
CA VAL A 31 -3.81 -0.80 35.55
C VAL A 31 -5.26 -0.58 35.10
N GLY A 32 -5.63 -1.14 33.94
CA GLY A 32 -7.03 -1.17 33.47
C GLY A 32 -7.66 0.20 33.20
N GLY A 33 -6.86 1.20 32.81
CA GLY A 33 -7.34 2.54 32.50
C GLY A 33 -7.86 2.69 31.07
N LYS A 34 -8.61 3.77 30.82
CA LYS A 34 -9.13 4.16 29.49
C LYS A 34 -8.05 4.23 28.40
N TRP A 35 -6.80 4.48 28.76
CA TRP A 35 -5.67 4.46 27.83
C TRP A 35 -5.46 3.09 27.18
N LEU A 36 -5.76 2.00 27.89
CA LEU A 36 -5.63 0.64 27.40
C LEU A 36 -6.70 0.36 26.35
N ASP A 37 -7.95 0.74 26.63
CA ASP A 37 -9.05 0.63 25.66
C ASP A 37 -8.72 1.42 24.38
N GLU A 38 -8.23 2.67 24.53
CA GLU A 38 -7.84 3.50 23.38
C GLU A 38 -6.69 2.86 22.57
N TYR A 39 -5.72 2.21 23.23
CA TYR A 39 -4.67 1.45 22.56
C TYR A 39 -5.22 0.19 21.87
N MET A 40 -6.14 -0.54 22.52
CA MET A 40 -6.73 -1.75 21.96
C MET A 40 -7.58 -1.42 20.74
N ASP A 41 -8.37 -0.35 20.77
CA ASP A 41 -9.14 0.13 19.63
C ASP A 41 -8.21 0.52 18.48
N GLU A 42 -7.13 1.25 18.77
CA GLU A 42 -6.19 1.70 17.76
C GLU A 42 -5.42 0.53 17.13
N SER A 43 -4.91 -0.41 17.93
CA SER A 43 -4.21 -1.58 17.40
C SER A 43 -5.13 -2.53 16.63
N SER A 44 -6.41 -2.67 17.01
CA SER A 44 -7.42 -3.38 16.21
C SER A 44 -7.64 -2.70 14.86
N ARG A 45 -7.69 -1.37 14.83
CA ARG A 45 -7.82 -0.60 13.58
C ARG A 45 -6.60 -0.78 12.68
N LEU A 46 -5.39 -0.76 13.23
CA LEU A 46 -4.16 -1.06 12.46
C LEU A 46 -4.23 -2.45 11.85
N TRP A 47 -4.64 -3.44 12.65
CA TRP A 47 -4.83 -4.83 12.22
C TRP A 47 -5.81 -4.93 11.04
N ASP A 48 -6.98 -4.32 11.14
CA ASP A 48 -8.03 -4.37 10.11
C ASP A 48 -7.57 -3.77 8.77
N VAL A 49 -6.82 -2.66 8.80
CA VAL A 49 -6.32 -2.03 7.58
C VAL A 49 -5.18 -2.84 6.97
N CYS A 50 -4.28 -3.38 7.78
CA CYS A 50 -3.23 -4.29 7.31
C CYS A 50 -3.78 -5.57 6.70
N HIS A 51 -4.91 -6.09 7.22
CA HIS A 51 -5.62 -7.20 6.59
C HIS A 51 -6.16 -6.85 5.20
N ALA A 52 -6.69 -5.63 5.06
CA ALA A 52 -7.12 -5.10 3.77
C ALA A 52 -5.96 -5.02 2.77
N LEU A 53 -4.78 -4.56 3.22
CA LEU A 53 -3.56 -4.54 2.42
C LEU A 53 -3.16 -5.95 1.97
N LYS A 54 -3.18 -6.94 2.87
CA LYS A 54 -2.92 -8.35 2.49
C LYS A 54 -3.89 -8.87 1.44
N SER A 55 -5.18 -8.53 1.57
CA SER A 55 -6.17 -8.92 0.56
C SER A 55 -5.84 -8.34 -0.82
N ALA A 56 -5.44 -7.06 -0.87
CA ALA A 56 -5.03 -6.41 -2.11
C ALA A 56 -3.76 -7.07 -2.71
N ILE A 57 -2.78 -7.41 -1.86
CA ILE A 57 -1.56 -8.12 -2.28
C ILE A 57 -1.91 -9.50 -2.85
N SER A 58 -2.76 -10.28 -2.17
CA SER A 58 -3.16 -11.61 -2.66
C SER A 58 -3.86 -11.55 -4.03
N GLY A 59 -4.63 -10.50 -4.27
CA GLY A 59 -5.20 -10.25 -5.60
C GLY A 59 -4.13 -9.95 -6.67
N MET A 60 -3.07 -9.20 -6.33
CA MET A 60 -1.92 -9.00 -7.22
C MET A 60 -1.11 -10.28 -7.44
N GLU A 61 -1.08 -11.20 -6.46
CA GLU A 61 -0.41 -12.50 -6.61
C GLU A 61 -1.03 -13.36 -7.69
N ASN A 62 -2.36 -13.35 -7.77
CA ASN A 62 -3.08 -14.02 -8.85
C ASN A 62 -2.69 -13.42 -10.21
N TYR A 63 -2.58 -12.09 -10.29
CA TYR A 63 -2.20 -11.40 -11.53
C TYR A 63 -0.79 -11.78 -12.01
N TYR A 64 0.25 -11.65 -11.17
CA TYR A 64 1.59 -12.01 -11.64
C TYR A 64 1.74 -13.52 -11.89
N SER A 65 0.97 -14.36 -11.20
CA SER A 65 0.94 -15.82 -11.45
C SER A 65 0.35 -16.13 -12.83
N SER A 66 -0.80 -15.54 -13.17
CA SER A 66 -1.41 -15.63 -14.50
C SER A 66 -0.45 -15.13 -15.58
N ALA A 67 0.24 -14.02 -15.35
CA ALA A 67 1.15 -13.45 -16.33
C ALA A 67 2.48 -14.23 -16.46
N SER A 68 2.98 -14.82 -15.37
CA SER A 68 4.14 -15.71 -15.41
C SER A 68 3.86 -16.99 -16.22
N ASN A 69 2.62 -17.50 -16.16
CA ASN A 69 2.19 -18.61 -17.03
C ASN A 69 2.16 -18.20 -18.51
N ILE A 70 1.76 -16.97 -18.82
CA ILE A 70 1.81 -16.43 -20.18
C ILE A 70 3.27 -16.33 -20.65
N ALA A 71 4.14 -15.70 -19.86
CA ALA A 71 5.55 -15.55 -20.22
C ALA A 71 6.25 -16.91 -20.41
N SER A 72 6.04 -17.88 -19.51
CA SER A 72 6.61 -19.23 -19.64
C SER A 72 6.04 -20.02 -20.80
N SER A 73 4.80 -19.76 -21.21
CA SER A 73 4.25 -20.37 -22.43
C SER A 73 5.01 -19.92 -23.68
N MET A 74 5.60 -18.72 -23.68
CA MET A 74 6.36 -18.16 -24.79
C MET A 74 7.78 -18.74 -24.90
N ASP A 75 8.36 -19.25 -23.80
CA ASP A 75 9.74 -19.78 -23.75
C ASP A 75 9.97 -21.03 -24.59
N ASN A 76 8.90 -21.75 -24.92
CA ASN A 76 8.97 -22.99 -25.69
C ASN A 76 8.96 -22.75 -27.20
N TYR A 77 8.85 -21.49 -27.63
CA TYR A 77 8.67 -21.14 -29.03
C TYR A 77 9.81 -20.22 -29.48
N HIS A 78 10.62 -20.74 -30.40
CA HIS A 78 11.54 -19.90 -31.15
C HIS A 78 10.73 -19.07 -32.16
N HIS A 79 9.89 -19.70 -32.99
CA HIS A 79 9.12 -18.95 -33.99
C HIS A 79 7.68 -18.68 -33.58
N PHE A 80 7.29 -17.40 -33.53
CA PHE A 80 5.90 -16.99 -33.31
C PHE A 80 5.07 -17.12 -34.59
N THR A 81 4.17 -18.10 -34.63
CA THR A 81 3.17 -18.20 -35.70
C THR A 81 1.95 -17.33 -35.40
N PRO A 82 1.17 -16.89 -36.41
CA PRO A 82 -0.05 -16.12 -36.19
C PRO A 82 -1.05 -16.79 -35.24
N GLU A 83 -1.15 -18.13 -35.25
CA GLU A 83 -2.02 -18.90 -34.36
C GLU A 83 -1.56 -18.82 -32.90
N LEU A 84 -0.25 -18.95 -32.66
CA LEU A 84 0.34 -18.83 -31.34
C LEU A 84 0.18 -17.41 -30.81
N SER A 85 0.46 -16.40 -31.62
CA SER A 85 0.26 -15.00 -31.28
C SER A 85 -1.20 -14.73 -30.88
N HIS A 86 -2.17 -15.28 -31.62
CA HIS A 86 -3.59 -15.17 -31.28
C HIS A 86 -3.91 -15.79 -29.91
N GLN A 87 -3.36 -16.97 -29.62
CA GLN A 87 -3.55 -17.66 -28.35
C GLN A 87 -2.98 -16.84 -27.18
N VAL A 88 -1.77 -16.31 -27.32
CA VAL A 88 -1.10 -15.49 -26.31
C VAL A 88 -1.84 -14.17 -26.10
N ILE A 89 -2.23 -13.46 -27.17
CA ILE A 89 -3.03 -12.22 -27.08
C ILE A 89 -4.34 -12.47 -26.34
N ARG A 90 -5.01 -13.61 -26.60
CA ARG A 90 -6.23 -13.98 -25.86
C ARG A 90 -5.95 -14.17 -24.37
N ALA A 91 -4.86 -14.84 -24.01
CA ALA A 91 -4.45 -15.00 -22.62
C ALA A 91 -4.14 -13.65 -21.95
N ILE A 92 -3.43 -12.75 -22.64
CA ILE A 92 -3.17 -11.38 -22.17
C ILE A 92 -4.49 -10.63 -21.93
N LYS A 93 -5.45 -10.69 -22.86
CA LYS A 93 -6.77 -10.05 -22.70
C LYS A 93 -7.61 -10.64 -21.56
N VAL A 94 -7.40 -11.91 -21.20
CA VAL A 94 -7.99 -12.51 -20.00
C VAL A 94 -7.34 -11.91 -18.75
N CYS A 95 -6.01 -11.93 -18.69
CA CYS A 95 -5.22 -11.36 -17.61
C CYS A 95 -5.53 -9.88 -17.35
N GLN A 96 -5.66 -9.07 -18.42
CA GLN A 96 -6.05 -7.66 -18.33
C GLN A 96 -7.45 -7.45 -17.75
N ARG A 97 -8.41 -8.35 -18.02
CA ARG A 97 -9.74 -8.27 -17.41
C ARG A 97 -9.71 -8.65 -15.93
N GLU A 98 -8.86 -9.60 -15.53
CA GLU A 98 -8.65 -9.95 -14.12
C GLU A 98 -8.11 -8.75 -13.33
N ILE A 99 -7.18 -7.97 -13.91
CA ILE A 99 -6.68 -6.72 -13.31
C ILE A 99 -7.79 -5.70 -13.10
N LEU A 100 -8.66 -5.50 -14.09
CA LEU A 100 -9.77 -4.54 -13.94
C LEU A 100 -10.74 -4.97 -12.83
N GLY A 101 -10.98 -6.27 -12.70
CA GLY A 101 -11.75 -6.83 -11.58
C GLY A 101 -11.08 -6.55 -10.23
N LEU A 102 -9.77 -6.81 -10.14
CA LEU A 102 -8.95 -6.50 -8.96
C LEU A 102 -9.02 -5.02 -8.57
N GLU A 103 -8.87 -4.11 -9.53
CA GLU A 103 -8.89 -2.66 -9.28
C GLU A 103 -10.27 -2.21 -8.75
N GLU A 104 -11.37 -2.78 -9.25
CA GLU A 104 -12.72 -2.46 -8.75
C GLU A 104 -12.98 -3.06 -7.35
N GLU A 105 -12.51 -4.29 -7.08
CA GLU A 105 -12.57 -4.89 -5.75
C GLU A 105 -11.78 -4.04 -4.73
N ASN A 106 -10.55 -3.67 -5.09
CA ASN A 106 -9.70 -2.83 -4.24
C ASN A 106 -10.27 -1.42 -4.04
N LYS A 107 -10.95 -0.86 -5.04
CA LYS A 107 -11.64 0.43 -4.91
C LYS A 107 -12.75 0.35 -3.85
N SER A 108 -13.58 -0.69 -3.88
CA SER A 108 -14.63 -0.89 -2.87
C SER A 108 -14.06 -1.03 -1.45
N LEU A 109 -12.94 -1.76 -1.33
CA LEU A 109 -12.20 -1.93 -0.08
C LEU A 109 -11.62 -0.59 0.40
N MET A 110 -11.07 0.21 -0.51
CA MET A 110 -10.51 1.52 -0.23
C MET A 110 -11.59 2.51 0.23
N GLU A 111 -12.71 2.59 -0.47
CA GLU A 111 -13.84 3.47 -0.11
C GLU A 111 -14.37 3.17 1.32
N ALA A 112 -14.40 1.90 1.72
CA ALA A 112 -14.79 1.50 3.08
C ALA A 112 -13.77 1.87 4.17
N ARG A 113 -12.56 2.34 3.82
CA ARG A 113 -11.46 2.64 4.75
C ARG A 113 -11.00 4.10 4.70
N ILE A 114 -11.30 4.81 3.61
CA ILE A 114 -10.85 6.18 3.36
C ILE A 114 -11.37 7.16 4.42
N GLN A 115 -12.68 7.11 4.70
CA GLN A 115 -13.34 8.06 5.60
C GLN A 115 -12.82 7.93 7.05
N PRO A 116 -12.76 6.73 7.66
CA PRO A 116 -12.17 6.57 8.99
C PRO A 116 -10.71 7.04 9.09
N LEU A 117 -9.91 6.83 8.04
CA LEU A 117 -8.50 7.21 8.03
C LEU A 117 -8.33 8.73 7.89
N CYS A 118 -9.03 9.36 6.94
CA CYS A 118 -9.04 10.81 6.77
C CYS A 118 -9.54 11.52 8.04
N GLU A 119 -10.59 11.00 8.69
CA GLU A 119 -11.05 11.52 9.97
C GLU A 119 -9.97 11.45 11.05
N CYS A 120 -9.19 10.37 11.13
CA CYS A 120 -8.11 10.26 12.12
C CYS A 120 -6.92 11.18 11.85
N ILE A 121 -6.67 11.51 10.58
CA ILE A 121 -5.65 12.48 10.17
C ILE A 121 -6.11 13.91 10.50
N ASN A 122 -7.36 14.23 10.17
CA ASN A 122 -7.92 15.59 10.24
C ASN A 122 -8.63 15.92 11.55
N LYS A 123 -8.71 14.97 12.50
CA LYS A 123 -9.38 15.21 13.77
C LYS A 123 -8.73 16.43 14.45
N ASN A 124 -9.53 17.43 14.75
CA ASN A 124 -9.10 18.55 15.58
C ASN A 124 -8.91 18.04 17.00
N ILE A 125 -7.77 18.36 17.60
CA ILE A 125 -7.42 18.00 18.97
C ILE A 125 -8.52 18.50 19.91
N THR A 126 -9.15 17.58 20.63
CA THR A 126 -10.02 17.97 21.76
C THR A 126 -9.15 18.35 22.94
N SER A 127 -9.16 19.65 23.29
CA SER A 127 -8.71 20.26 24.56
C SER A 127 -7.34 19.80 25.07
N GLU A 128 -6.33 20.68 25.12
CA GLU A 128 -4.97 20.39 25.62
C GLU A 128 -4.94 19.66 26.99
N SER A 129 -5.92 19.91 27.86
CA SER A 129 -6.05 19.23 29.16
C SER A 129 -6.23 17.71 29.07
N LYS A 130 -6.85 17.18 27.99
CA LYS A 130 -7.02 15.74 27.77
C LYS A 130 -5.77 15.07 27.23
N LEU A 131 -4.87 15.81 26.58
CA LEU A 131 -3.66 15.25 25.98
C LEU A 131 -2.57 14.93 27.01
N ASN A 132 -2.53 15.69 28.11
CA ASN A 132 -1.60 15.48 29.21
C ASN A 132 -2.04 14.36 30.18
N GLU A 133 -3.18 13.72 29.94
CA GLU A 133 -3.63 12.57 30.73
C GLU A 133 -2.64 11.39 30.62
N PHE A 134 -2.57 10.60 31.69
CA PHE A 134 -1.71 9.41 31.77
C PHE A 134 -0.23 9.73 31.50
N ASN A 135 0.31 10.72 32.21
CA ASN A 135 1.71 11.17 32.05
C ASN A 135 2.03 11.62 30.61
N GLY A 136 1.05 12.18 29.89
CA GLY A 136 1.21 12.59 28.49
C GLY A 136 1.12 11.46 27.47
N PHE A 137 0.90 10.21 27.90
CA PHE A 137 0.72 9.06 26.99
C PHE A 137 -0.40 9.30 25.98
N ARG A 138 -1.51 9.90 26.44
CA ARG A 138 -2.69 10.11 25.58
C ARG A 138 -2.38 11.03 24.40
N GLY A 139 -1.59 12.06 24.64
CA GLY A 139 -1.09 12.94 23.58
C GLY A 139 -0.19 12.20 22.59
N VAL A 140 0.69 11.32 23.08
CA VAL A 140 1.54 10.51 22.20
C VAL A 140 0.71 9.51 21.40
N LEU A 141 -0.23 8.79 22.02
CA LEU A 141 -1.14 7.87 21.34
C LEU A 141 -1.93 8.57 20.24
N TYR A 142 -2.39 9.80 20.50
CA TYR A 142 -3.07 10.62 19.50
C TYR A 142 -2.17 10.98 18.31
N ALA A 143 -0.96 11.46 18.58
CA ALA A 143 0.01 11.76 17.53
C ALA A 143 0.35 10.51 16.70
N MET A 144 0.54 9.36 17.37
CA MET A 144 0.78 8.07 16.74
C MET A 144 -0.39 7.62 15.87
N LYS A 145 -1.63 7.82 16.33
CA LYS A 145 -2.84 7.53 15.56
C LYS A 145 -2.92 8.36 14.29
N SER A 146 -2.58 9.65 14.36
CA SER A 146 -2.60 10.56 13.22
C SER A 146 -1.54 10.15 12.17
N VAL A 147 -0.29 9.94 12.59
CA VAL A 147 0.78 9.52 11.67
C VAL A 147 0.54 8.11 11.12
N SER A 148 0.07 7.18 11.95
CA SER A 148 -0.22 5.81 11.50
C SER A 148 -1.35 5.80 10.48
N SER A 149 -2.36 6.65 10.66
CA SER A 149 -3.42 6.81 9.66
C SER A 149 -2.90 7.35 8.32
N LEU A 150 -1.98 8.32 8.36
CA LEU A 150 -1.33 8.81 7.14
C LEU A 150 -0.50 7.71 6.46
N LEU A 151 0.34 7.00 7.21
CA LEU A 151 1.17 5.93 6.67
C LEU A 151 0.31 4.81 6.09
N LEU A 152 -0.78 4.43 6.77
CA LEU A 152 -1.75 3.46 6.25
C LEU A 152 -2.46 3.95 4.98
N MET A 153 -2.83 5.23 4.90
CA MET A 153 -3.39 5.81 3.68
C MET A 153 -2.40 5.75 2.52
N ILE A 154 -1.12 6.08 2.76
CA ILE A 154 -0.07 5.94 1.76
C ILE A 154 0.06 4.49 1.30
N LEU A 155 0.06 3.53 2.24
CA LEU A 155 0.12 2.10 1.93
C LEU A 155 -1.06 1.66 1.06
N LEU A 156 -2.28 2.07 1.42
CA LEU A 156 -3.49 1.73 0.66
C LEU A 156 -3.50 2.37 -0.74
N CYS A 157 -3.09 3.62 -0.88
CA CYS A 157 -3.02 4.27 -2.19
C CYS A 157 -1.98 3.62 -3.11
N GLY A 158 -0.85 3.18 -2.55
CA GLY A 158 0.17 2.47 -3.34
C GLY A 158 -0.25 1.04 -3.70
N VAL A 159 -0.70 0.25 -2.73
CA VAL A 159 -0.94 -1.20 -2.92
C VAL A 159 -2.38 -1.55 -3.33
N ALA A 160 -3.40 -0.88 -2.78
CA ALA A 160 -4.79 -1.25 -3.02
C ALA A 160 -5.40 -0.45 -4.17
N TYR A 161 -5.67 0.84 -3.95
CA TYR A 161 -6.31 1.71 -4.93
C TYR A 161 -6.21 3.18 -4.48
N CYS A 162 -5.99 4.11 -5.41
CA CYS A 162 -6.01 5.54 -5.12
C CYS A 162 -7.12 6.23 -5.91
N CYS A 163 -8.14 6.74 -5.19
CA CYS A 163 -9.27 7.44 -5.80
C CYS A 163 -8.97 8.91 -6.15
N SER A 164 -8.23 9.63 -5.29
CA SER A 164 -7.94 11.06 -5.46
C SER A 164 -6.89 11.57 -4.46
N SER A 165 -6.17 12.64 -4.82
CA SER A 165 -5.27 13.39 -3.93
C SER A 165 -6.02 14.20 -2.85
N SER A 166 -7.33 14.41 -3.00
CA SER A 166 -8.15 15.18 -2.04
C SER A 166 -8.06 14.66 -0.61
N CYS A 167 -7.82 13.36 -0.45
CA CYS A 167 -7.62 12.67 0.83
C CYS A 167 -6.42 13.21 1.64
N PHE A 168 -5.51 13.92 0.98
CA PHE A 168 -4.29 14.48 1.56
C PHE A 168 -4.32 16.01 1.67
N HIS A 169 -5.32 16.70 1.11
CA HIS A 169 -5.38 18.17 1.03
C HIS A 169 -6.24 18.84 2.11
N GLU A 170 -7.13 18.11 2.79
CA GLU A 170 -8.15 18.71 3.67
C GLU A 170 -7.65 19.23 5.03
N GLY A 171 -6.37 19.03 5.37
CA GLY A 171 -5.81 19.37 6.68
C GLY A 171 -5.13 20.74 6.79
N ASN A 172 -4.92 21.48 5.70
CA ASN A 172 -3.94 22.59 5.71
C ASN A 172 -4.51 24.00 5.92
N ASN A 173 -5.84 24.20 5.87
CA ASN A 173 -6.39 25.57 5.92
C ASN A 173 -6.58 26.17 7.33
N ASN A 174 -6.36 25.43 8.42
CA ASN A 174 -6.60 25.95 9.79
C ASN A 174 -5.53 25.61 10.85
N ASN A 175 -4.33 25.15 10.46
CA ASN A 175 -3.31 24.67 11.41
C ASN A 175 -2.32 25.74 11.91
N ASN A 176 -2.78 26.97 12.16
CA ASN A 176 -1.94 28.01 12.77
C ASN A 176 -1.91 27.97 14.31
N ASN A 177 -2.53 26.97 14.97
CA ASN A 177 -2.59 26.99 16.43
C ASN A 177 -2.79 25.59 17.05
N MET A 178 -1.74 24.79 17.30
CA MET A 178 -1.74 23.77 18.37
C MET A 178 -0.40 23.01 18.55
N GLY A 179 0.29 23.30 19.67
CA GLY A 179 0.60 22.36 20.76
C GLY A 179 1.43 21.07 20.60
N PHE A 180 1.65 20.51 19.41
CA PHE A 180 2.61 19.42 19.21
C PHE A 180 3.83 19.96 18.46
N GLY A 181 5.04 19.65 18.96
CA GLY A 181 6.31 20.23 18.49
C GLY A 181 6.30 20.47 16.98
N SER A 182 6.34 21.74 16.58
CA SER A 182 6.07 22.26 15.24
C SER A 182 6.70 21.44 14.10
N ASN A 183 7.82 20.78 14.38
CA ASN A 183 8.61 20.02 13.42
C ASN A 183 7.99 18.68 13.03
N PHE A 184 7.29 17.98 13.94
CA PHE A 184 6.67 16.69 13.63
C PHE A 184 5.47 16.88 12.70
N MET A 185 4.55 17.76 13.08
CA MET A 185 3.39 18.11 12.26
C MET A 185 3.82 18.73 10.92
N ALA A 186 4.85 19.59 10.91
CA ALA A 186 5.40 20.12 9.66
C ALA A 186 5.98 19.00 8.77
N SER A 187 6.61 17.98 9.35
CA SER A 187 7.14 16.85 8.58
C SER A 187 6.03 15.97 8.01
N MET A 188 4.97 15.74 8.80
CA MET A 188 3.76 15.05 8.36
C MET A 188 3.07 15.79 7.22
N GLY A 189 2.90 17.12 7.34
CA GLY A 189 2.34 17.96 6.28
C GLY A 189 3.19 17.98 5.00
N ARG A 190 4.51 18.00 5.12
CA ARG A 190 5.41 17.87 3.96
C ARG A 190 5.27 16.50 3.28
N LEU A 191 5.10 15.42 4.04
CA LEU A 191 4.88 14.09 3.47
C LEU A 191 3.54 14.02 2.76
N GLN A 192 2.46 14.52 3.38
CA GLN A 192 1.13 14.61 2.76
C GLN A 192 1.18 15.35 1.43
N HIS A 193 1.82 16.52 1.42
CA HIS A 193 1.91 17.34 0.21
C HIS A 193 2.67 16.62 -0.91
N LYS A 194 3.84 16.05 -0.62
CA LYS A 194 4.62 15.30 -1.62
C LYS A 194 3.89 14.08 -2.16
N VAL A 195 3.14 13.37 -1.30
CA VAL A 195 2.33 12.23 -1.73
C VAL A 195 1.15 12.69 -2.58
N ALA A 196 0.50 13.81 -2.23
CA ALA A 196 -0.59 14.36 -3.02
C ALA A 196 -0.12 14.79 -4.42
N GLU A 197 1.03 15.47 -4.51
CA GLU A 197 1.65 15.85 -5.79
C GLU A 197 1.97 14.63 -6.66
N GLU A 198 2.55 13.58 -6.06
CA GLU A 198 2.84 12.32 -6.76
C GLU A 198 1.55 11.64 -7.25
N ILE A 199 0.49 11.61 -6.44
CA ILE A 199 -0.81 11.05 -6.83
C ILE A 199 -1.41 11.84 -8.00
N GLU A 200 -1.38 13.17 -7.94
CA GLU A 200 -1.89 14.02 -9.02
C GLU A 200 -1.10 13.82 -10.31
N HIS A 201 0.23 13.75 -10.22
CA HIS A 201 1.10 13.48 -11.35
C HIS A 201 0.76 12.14 -12.02
N GLU A 202 0.63 11.06 -11.24
CA GLU A 202 0.33 9.72 -11.75
C GLU A 202 -1.08 9.63 -12.36
N ILE A 203 -2.10 10.21 -11.70
CA ILE A 203 -3.47 10.21 -12.22
C ILE A 203 -3.56 11.02 -13.52
N ASN A 204 -2.88 12.17 -13.60
CA ASN A 204 -2.88 13.00 -14.81
C ASN A 204 -2.18 12.31 -15.99
N ASN A 205 -1.11 11.55 -15.74
CA ASN A 205 -0.39 10.82 -16.77
C ASN A 205 -1.16 9.58 -17.27
N ASN A 206 -1.79 8.84 -16.35
CA ASN A 206 -2.50 7.60 -16.68
C ASN A 206 -3.97 7.83 -17.04
N GLY A 207 -4.49 9.04 -16.84
CA GLY A 207 -5.86 9.45 -17.16
C GLY A 207 -6.95 8.87 -16.25
N GLN A 208 -6.59 8.05 -15.24
CA GLN A 208 -7.53 7.43 -14.32
C GLN A 208 -6.92 7.06 -12.97
N ALA A 209 -7.79 6.95 -11.97
CA ALA A 209 -7.51 6.40 -10.64
C ALA A 209 -7.18 4.90 -10.72
N GLY A 210 -6.30 4.43 -9.82
CA GLY A 210 -5.82 3.05 -9.87
C GLY A 210 -4.79 2.72 -8.79
N ILE A 211 -4.14 1.57 -8.96
CA ILE A 211 -2.99 1.15 -8.15
C ILE A 211 -1.76 2.00 -8.53
N LEU A 212 -1.13 2.66 -7.55
CA LEU A 212 0.00 3.57 -7.79
C LEU A 212 1.39 2.94 -7.57
N LEU A 213 1.42 1.63 -7.36
CA LEU A 213 2.65 0.87 -7.21
C LEU A 213 3.40 0.84 -8.55
N HIS A 214 4.60 1.42 -8.56
CA HIS A 214 5.37 1.64 -9.77
C HIS A 214 5.69 0.33 -10.49
N GLU A 215 6.11 -0.69 -9.75
CA GLU A 215 6.46 -2.01 -10.25
C GLU A 215 5.24 -2.72 -10.86
N PHE A 216 4.04 -2.47 -10.33
CA PHE A 216 2.79 -2.98 -10.90
C PHE A 216 2.45 -2.27 -12.22
N THR A 217 2.58 -0.94 -12.27
CA THR A 217 2.39 -0.16 -13.50
C THR A 217 3.38 -0.55 -14.58
N GLN A 218 4.66 -0.75 -14.23
CA GLN A 218 5.68 -1.23 -15.16
C GLN A 218 5.33 -2.61 -15.73
N ALA A 219 4.88 -3.55 -14.90
CA ALA A 219 4.44 -4.86 -15.36
C ALA A 219 3.24 -4.78 -16.32
N LYS A 220 2.27 -3.88 -16.06
CA LYS A 220 1.14 -3.62 -16.97
C LYS A 220 1.63 -3.08 -18.33
N VAL A 221 2.55 -2.12 -18.32
CA VAL A 221 3.11 -1.55 -19.55
C VAL A 221 3.88 -2.61 -20.34
N ALA A 222 4.77 -3.35 -19.71
CA ALA A 222 5.53 -4.43 -20.36
C ALA A 222 4.59 -5.49 -20.99
N MET A 223 3.47 -5.81 -20.32
CA MET A 223 2.51 -6.76 -20.86
C MET A 223 1.78 -6.22 -22.10
N GLU A 224 1.46 -4.93 -22.12
CA GLU A 224 0.87 -4.28 -23.29
C GLU A 224 1.88 -4.18 -24.45
N GLU A 225 3.15 -3.92 -24.18
CA GLU A 225 4.19 -3.93 -25.22
C GLU A 225 4.31 -5.29 -25.90
N VAL A 226 4.33 -6.39 -25.14
CA VAL A 226 4.31 -7.76 -25.70
C VAL A 226 3.08 -7.98 -26.57
N LYS A 227 1.90 -7.54 -26.11
CA LYS A 227 0.66 -7.65 -26.89
C LYS A 227 0.74 -6.88 -28.21
N VAL A 228 1.26 -5.66 -28.19
CA VAL A 228 1.39 -4.82 -29.40
C VAL A 228 2.32 -5.49 -30.42
N GLU A 229 3.46 -6.03 -30.00
CA GLU A 229 4.35 -6.72 -30.93
C GLU A 229 3.72 -8.00 -31.50
N LEU A 230 3.01 -8.78 -30.68
CA LEU A 230 2.26 -9.96 -31.16
C LEU A 230 1.14 -9.58 -32.14
N GLU A 231 0.46 -8.45 -31.93
CA GLU A 231 -0.55 -7.95 -32.86
C GLU A 231 0.07 -7.55 -34.20
N ARG A 232 1.32 -7.07 -34.23
CA ARG A 232 2.00 -6.77 -35.49
C ARG A 232 2.43 -8.02 -36.25
N VAL A 233 2.85 -9.08 -35.57
CA VAL A 233 3.11 -10.41 -36.19
C VAL A 233 1.86 -10.94 -36.92
N MET A 234 0.66 -10.64 -36.40
CA MET A 234 -0.58 -11.04 -37.06
C MET A 234 -0.90 -10.24 -38.33
N VAL A 235 -0.36 -9.02 -38.47
CA VAL A 235 -0.68 -8.09 -39.57
C VAL A 235 0.35 -8.17 -40.69
N TYR A 236 1.63 -8.38 -40.35
CA TYR A 236 2.74 -8.43 -41.28
C TYR A 236 3.30 -9.87 -41.32
N GLU A 237 3.07 -10.57 -42.44
CA GLU A 237 3.57 -11.95 -42.68
C GLU A 237 5.09 -12.01 -43.00
N GLU A 238 5.79 -10.88 -43.00
CA GLU A 238 7.23 -10.82 -43.28
C GLU A 238 8.06 -11.09 -42.03
N GLU A 239 9.33 -11.51 -42.22
CA GLU A 239 10.35 -11.79 -41.19
C GLU A 239 10.36 -10.70 -40.10
N TYR A 240 9.50 -10.87 -39.09
CA TYR A 240 9.51 -10.05 -37.90
C TYR A 240 10.81 -10.33 -37.16
N GLU A 241 11.47 -9.29 -36.66
CA GLU A 241 12.64 -9.47 -35.79
C GLU A 241 12.20 -10.20 -34.52
N GLU A 242 12.30 -11.52 -34.52
CA GLU A 242 12.06 -12.44 -33.38
C GLU A 242 12.75 -11.93 -32.11
N VAL A 243 13.93 -11.33 -32.30
CA VAL A 243 14.74 -10.63 -31.30
C VAL A 243 13.96 -9.56 -30.53
N VAL A 244 13.07 -8.79 -31.19
CA VAL A 244 12.29 -7.73 -30.54
C VAL A 244 11.24 -8.33 -29.60
N ILE A 245 10.57 -9.41 -30.01
CA ILE A 245 9.56 -10.08 -29.18
C ILE A 245 10.24 -10.74 -27.98
N GLU A 246 11.34 -11.44 -28.21
CA GLU A 246 12.15 -12.03 -27.13
C GLU A 246 12.58 -10.97 -26.11
N GLU A 247 13.07 -9.81 -26.56
CA GLU A 247 13.44 -8.70 -25.67
C GLU A 247 12.25 -8.21 -24.83
N LYS A 248 11.08 -8.04 -25.45
CA LYS A 248 9.86 -7.62 -24.73
C LYS A 248 9.38 -8.66 -23.73
N VAL A 249 9.48 -9.95 -24.05
CA VAL A 249 9.14 -11.06 -23.16
C VAL A 249 10.11 -11.13 -21.97
N GLU A 250 11.40 -10.96 -22.21
CA GLU A 250 12.40 -10.93 -21.13
C GLU A 250 12.19 -9.72 -20.21
N ASN A 251 11.88 -8.55 -20.76
CA ASN A 251 11.50 -7.38 -19.96
C ASN A 251 10.22 -7.64 -19.14
N LEU A 252 9.22 -8.29 -19.73
CA LEU A 252 7.99 -8.69 -19.03
C LEU A 252 8.29 -9.59 -17.82
N LYS A 253 9.10 -10.63 -18.01
CA LYS A 253 9.54 -11.53 -16.93
C LYS A 253 10.27 -10.77 -15.83
N HIS A 254 11.14 -9.85 -16.22
CA HIS A 254 11.89 -9.03 -15.29
C HIS A 254 10.97 -8.15 -14.42
N CYS A 255 10.02 -7.45 -15.04
CA CYS A 255 9.02 -6.64 -14.34
C CYS A 255 8.18 -7.48 -13.36
N PHE A 256 7.70 -8.66 -13.78
CA PHE A 256 6.94 -9.55 -12.89
C PHE A 256 7.79 -10.15 -11.77
N GLY A 257 9.06 -10.46 -12.04
CA GLY A 257 10.01 -10.90 -11.02
C GLY A 257 10.19 -9.83 -9.93
N PHE A 258 10.37 -8.56 -10.33
CA PHE A 258 10.46 -7.46 -9.37
C PHE A 258 9.16 -7.22 -8.60
N LEU A 259 8.02 -7.24 -9.28
CA LEU A 259 6.71 -7.11 -8.64
C LEU A 259 6.53 -8.20 -7.58
N ARG A 260 6.79 -9.46 -7.93
CA ARG A 260 6.71 -10.60 -7.02
C ARG A 260 7.62 -10.44 -5.80
N CYS A 261 8.92 -10.20 -6.02
CA CYS A 261 9.88 -10.03 -4.91
C CYS A 261 9.49 -8.88 -3.98
N GLY A 262 8.98 -7.78 -4.55
CA GLY A 262 8.50 -6.64 -3.79
C GLY A 262 7.27 -6.97 -2.94
N LEU A 263 6.29 -7.67 -3.51
CA LEU A 263 5.09 -8.11 -2.79
C LEU A 263 5.39 -9.14 -1.70
N GLU A 264 6.29 -10.10 -1.96
CA GLU A 264 6.77 -11.05 -0.95
C GLU A 264 7.44 -10.30 0.22
N THR A 265 8.22 -9.26 -0.07
CA THR A 265 8.85 -8.41 0.95
C THR A 265 7.81 -7.67 1.80
N ILE A 266 6.83 -7.01 1.16
CA ILE A 266 5.78 -6.28 1.88
C ILE A 266 4.92 -7.25 2.71
N THR A 267 4.63 -8.44 2.18
CA THR A 267 3.87 -9.47 2.88
C THR A 267 4.58 -9.93 4.15
N GLY A 268 5.88 -10.24 4.06
CA GLY A 268 6.68 -10.59 5.23
C GLY A 268 6.72 -9.48 6.27
N GLN A 269 6.86 -8.22 5.85
CA GLN A 269 6.79 -7.08 6.78
C GLN A 269 5.40 -6.93 7.42
N LEU A 270 4.31 -7.24 6.70
CA LEU A 270 2.97 -7.24 7.29
C LEU A 270 2.81 -8.39 8.30
N ASP A 271 3.35 -9.57 8.02
CA ASP A 271 3.39 -10.70 8.96
C ASP A 271 4.13 -10.32 10.25
N ASP A 272 5.34 -9.77 10.14
CA ASP A 272 6.12 -9.31 11.29
C ASP A 272 5.34 -8.26 12.10
N PHE A 273 4.65 -7.33 11.41
CA PHE A 273 3.86 -6.30 12.07
C PHE A 273 2.64 -6.86 12.82
N PHE A 274 2.00 -7.91 12.27
CA PHE A 274 0.91 -8.58 12.96
C PHE A 274 1.39 -9.26 14.23
N ASP A 275 2.53 -9.94 14.18
CA ASP A 275 3.14 -10.57 15.35
C ASP A 275 3.48 -9.52 16.42
N ASP A 276 4.04 -8.36 16.01
CA ASP A 276 4.30 -7.23 16.91
C ASP A 276 3.04 -6.70 17.60
N ILE A 277 1.93 -6.56 16.85
CA ILE A 277 0.64 -6.12 17.41
C ILE A 277 0.13 -7.14 18.43
N VAL A 278 0.13 -8.44 18.08
CA VAL A 278 -0.36 -9.51 18.97
C VAL A 278 0.49 -9.58 20.24
N GLN A 279 1.82 -9.55 20.09
CA GLN A 279 2.75 -9.59 21.21
C GLN A 279 2.58 -8.36 22.11
N SER A 280 2.46 -7.17 21.52
CA SER A 280 2.28 -5.93 22.29
C SER A 280 0.96 -5.93 23.05
N ARG A 281 -0.15 -6.33 22.42
CA ARG A 281 -1.45 -6.43 23.09
C ARG A 281 -1.42 -7.41 24.26
N LYS A 282 -0.82 -8.59 24.05
CA LYS A 282 -0.66 -9.59 25.11
C LYS A 282 0.16 -9.04 26.27
N MET A 283 1.31 -8.43 25.97
CA MET A 283 2.17 -7.83 26.98
C MET A 283 1.43 -6.78 27.82
N LEU A 284 0.66 -5.89 27.19
CA LEU A 284 -0.08 -4.86 27.91
C LEU A 284 -1.20 -5.42 28.78
N LEU A 285 -1.86 -6.50 28.34
CA LEU A 285 -2.85 -7.21 29.15
C LEU A 285 -2.19 -7.92 30.35
N ASP A 286 -1.02 -8.53 30.16
CA ASP A 286 -0.27 -9.18 31.23
C ASP A 286 0.17 -8.17 32.31
N ILE A 287 0.62 -6.97 31.91
CA ILE A 287 0.93 -5.85 32.84
C ILE A 287 -0.31 -5.45 33.66
N CYS A 288 -1.50 -5.54 33.09
CA CYS A 288 -2.74 -5.15 33.77
C CYS A 288 -3.37 -6.27 34.62
N THR A 289 -2.91 -7.51 34.48
CA THR A 289 -3.43 -8.66 35.25
C THR A 289 -2.50 -9.10 36.39
N HIS A 290 -1.22 -8.71 36.35
CA HIS A 290 -0.21 -9.09 37.33
C HIS A 290 0.26 -7.96 38.27
N ASN A 291 -0.39 -6.79 38.22
CA ASN A 291 -0.25 -5.70 39.18
C ASN A 291 -1.49 -5.60 40.07
#